data_AF-A0A2D7GVI0-F1
#
_entry.id   AF-A0A2D7GVI0-F1
#
_cell.length_a   1.000
_cell.length_b   1.000
_cell.length_c   1.000
_cell.angle_alpha   90.00
_cell.angle_beta   90.00
_cell.angle_gamma   90.00
#
_symmetry.space_group_name_H-M   'P 1'
#
loop_
_entity.id
_entity.type
_entity.pdbx_description
1 polymer ?
#
loop_
_entity_poly.entity_id
_entity_poly.type
_entity_poly.pdbx_seq_one_letter_code
_entity_poly.pdbx_strand_id
1 'polypeptide(L)'
;MKRTHKKPHNISVIKLFDDVARHCKSKRAKVVLKNITKRPEMALLTSMAGVLSNYLDAEQETVNILIYQSKNKDIIDHGRWLVLIAYLLKNTNVSINVWLNPMNDSEDDVTNLRPLVDFIIDNFHQGKVKTHLVKGSFKELVDLIGMDKLDLIYNHNPTIEDHNTHESRECLHNCIKHGIRYVIADSTPVTLMFKLAIFELWGISTTDGIYNNPYYVTLQKGVSAQYRYMGHAISLDTIIDERPELIDSDTHRMLDSMANSIIQCVNVGENLHQIPQMIEDSVKVFNNAEFTPETGMFKCSHSGDTISMKLDDVADFPREPLSTEISLDVARVSWGLVIYARYLNEFSRFKNSQQRAVV
;
A
#
# COMPACT_ATOMS: atom_id res chain seq x y z
N MET A 1 -2.32 28.30 27.13
CA MET A 1 -2.79 28.54 25.75
C MET A 1 -3.23 27.22 25.14
N LYS A 2 -4.53 27.02 24.90
CA LYS A 2 -5.03 25.87 24.11
C LYS A 2 -4.55 26.06 22.67
N ARG A 3 -3.57 25.27 22.21
CA ARG A 3 -3.21 25.20 20.79
C ARG A 3 -4.41 24.59 20.06
N THR A 4 -5.29 25.43 19.54
CA THR A 4 -6.22 25.06 18.47
C THR A 4 -5.41 24.85 17.19
N HIS A 5 -4.70 23.73 17.11
CA HIS A 5 -4.30 23.21 15.80
C HIS A 5 -5.61 22.87 15.08
N LYS A 6 -6.14 23.82 14.30
CA LYS A 6 -7.11 23.51 13.25
C LYS A 6 -6.36 22.58 12.30
N LYS A 7 -6.45 21.27 12.54
CA LYS A 7 -5.90 20.25 11.65
C LYS A 7 -6.50 20.52 10.26
N PRO A 8 -5.70 20.61 9.19
CA PRO A 8 -6.26 20.75 7.86
C PRO A 8 -7.17 19.55 7.60
N HIS A 9 -8.44 19.81 7.31
CA HIS A 9 -9.39 18.77 6.97
C HIS A 9 -9.16 18.36 5.50
N ASN A 10 -9.21 17.05 5.21
CA ASN A 10 -9.13 16.57 3.83
C ASN A 10 -10.41 16.98 3.08
N ILE A 11 -10.26 17.82 2.07
CA ILE A 11 -11.38 18.37 1.29
C ILE A 11 -12.11 17.27 0.52
N SER A 12 -11.39 16.29 -0.02
CA SER A 12 -11.97 15.15 -0.76
C SER A 12 -12.86 14.30 0.14
N VAL A 13 -12.41 14.03 1.37
CA VAL A 13 -13.20 13.33 2.39
C VAL A 13 -14.46 14.13 2.74
N ILE A 14 -14.34 15.45 2.94
CA ILE A 14 -15.51 16.30 3.21
C ILE A 14 -16.51 16.23 2.05
N LYS A 15 -16.04 16.39 0.80
CA LYS A 15 -16.90 16.36 -0.39
C LYS A 15 -17.64 15.03 -0.54
N LEU A 16 -16.94 13.90 -0.35
CA LEU A 16 -17.56 12.56 -0.41
C LEU A 16 -18.70 12.43 0.59
N PHE A 17 -18.51 12.86 1.83
CA PHE A 17 -19.56 12.77 2.85
C PHE A 17 -20.65 13.84 2.71
N ASP A 18 -20.36 14.99 2.10
CA ASP A 18 -21.40 15.93 1.67
C ASP A 18 -22.30 15.29 0.61
N ASP A 19 -21.73 14.49 -0.31
CA ASP A 19 -22.49 13.73 -1.30
C ASP A 19 -23.33 12.61 -0.64
N VAL A 20 -22.78 11.87 0.33
CA VAL A 20 -23.54 10.92 1.16
C VAL A 20 -24.70 11.63 1.87
N ALA A 21 -24.44 12.81 2.46
CA ALA A 21 -25.44 13.58 3.18
C ALA A 21 -26.57 14.12 2.29
N ARG A 22 -26.33 14.34 0.98
CA ARG A 22 -27.40 14.71 0.04
C ARG A 22 -28.44 13.62 -0.12
N HIS A 23 -28.01 12.35 -0.07
CA HIS A 23 -28.89 11.19 -0.17
C HIS A 23 -29.65 10.90 1.13
N CYS A 24 -29.23 11.50 2.25
CA CYS A 24 -29.93 11.37 3.51
C CYS A 24 -31.26 12.13 3.53
N LYS A 25 -32.35 11.47 3.96
CA LYS A 25 -33.65 12.15 4.17
C LYS A 25 -33.74 12.87 5.53
N SER A 26 -33.09 12.32 6.56
CA SER A 26 -33.13 12.86 7.93
C SER A 26 -32.22 14.09 8.12
N LYS A 27 -32.81 15.22 8.55
CA LYS A 27 -32.05 16.43 8.91
C LYS A 27 -31.01 16.17 10.02
N ARG A 28 -31.37 15.34 11.00
CA ARG A 28 -30.47 14.96 12.11
C ARG A 28 -29.26 14.17 11.61
N ALA A 29 -29.48 13.22 10.69
CA ALA A 29 -28.41 12.45 10.08
C ALA A 29 -27.43 13.33 9.28
N LYS A 30 -27.95 14.30 8.52
CA LYS A 30 -27.11 15.28 7.80
C LYS A 30 -26.19 16.06 8.75
N VAL A 31 -26.70 16.49 9.90
CA VAL A 31 -25.91 17.23 10.90
C VAL A 31 -24.83 16.34 11.52
N VAL A 32 -25.16 15.09 11.83
CA VAL A 32 -24.20 14.12 12.39
C VAL A 32 -23.08 13.83 11.39
N LEU A 33 -23.41 13.54 10.13
CA LEU A 33 -22.44 13.33 9.06
C LEU A 33 -21.48 14.51 8.95
N LYS A 34 -22.01 15.75 8.86
CA LYS A 34 -21.21 16.98 8.75
C LYS A 34 -20.25 17.22 9.92
N ASN A 35 -20.55 16.68 11.11
CA ASN A 35 -19.69 16.79 12.27
C ASN A 35 -18.62 15.70 12.32
N ILE A 36 -18.92 14.50 11.83
CA ILE A 36 -17.98 13.36 11.84
C ILE A 36 -16.92 13.47 10.74
N THR A 37 -17.21 14.10 9.58
CA THR A 37 -16.21 14.32 8.50
C THR A 37 -14.94 15.07 8.93
N LYS A 38 -14.99 15.77 10.06
CA LYS A 38 -13.87 16.53 10.61
C LYS A 38 -12.88 15.66 11.37
N ARG A 39 -13.20 14.39 11.61
CA ARG A 39 -12.36 13.41 12.31
C ARG A 39 -11.26 12.87 11.38
N PRO A 40 -9.97 12.92 11.78
CA PRO A 40 -8.87 12.36 11.00
C PRO A 40 -9.06 10.88 10.62
N GLU A 41 -9.75 10.13 11.48
CA GLU A 41 -10.10 8.73 11.31
C GLU A 41 -10.93 8.48 10.04
N MET A 42 -11.63 9.49 9.52
CA MET A 42 -12.41 9.34 8.28
C MET A 42 -11.53 9.17 7.04
N ALA A 43 -10.31 9.70 7.04
CA ALA A 43 -9.37 9.47 5.96
C ALA A 43 -9.00 7.97 5.87
N LEU A 44 -8.81 7.30 7.01
CA LEU A 44 -8.54 5.87 7.06
C LEU A 44 -9.67 5.07 6.40
N LEU A 45 -10.91 5.37 6.80
CA LEU A 45 -12.10 4.62 6.37
C LEU A 45 -12.50 4.87 4.91
N THR A 46 -12.07 6.01 4.35
CA THR A 46 -12.36 6.38 2.95
C THR A 46 -11.24 5.95 2.00
N SER A 47 -10.02 5.79 2.49
CA SER A 47 -8.82 5.54 1.67
C SER A 47 -8.97 4.32 0.78
N MET A 48 -9.38 3.17 1.33
CA MET A 48 -9.54 1.93 0.56
C MET A 48 -10.64 2.04 -0.50
N ALA A 49 -11.83 2.56 -0.16
CA ALA A 49 -12.88 2.79 -1.15
C ALA A 49 -12.43 3.74 -2.27
N GLY A 50 -11.65 4.76 -1.93
CA GLY A 50 -11.03 5.70 -2.86
C GLY A 50 -10.03 5.07 -3.83
N VAL A 51 -9.30 4.03 -3.40
CA VAL A 51 -8.42 3.24 -4.28
C VAL A 51 -9.24 2.32 -5.17
N LEU A 52 -10.14 1.51 -4.58
CA LEU A 52 -10.87 0.48 -5.32
C LEU A 52 -11.76 1.08 -6.41
N SER A 53 -12.48 2.17 -6.09
CA SER A 53 -13.36 2.85 -7.05
C SER A 53 -12.63 3.42 -8.28
N ASN A 54 -11.32 3.67 -8.21
CA ASN A 54 -10.53 4.11 -9.36
C ASN A 54 -10.38 3.01 -10.44
N TYR A 55 -10.58 1.75 -10.05
CA TYR A 55 -10.36 0.58 -10.90
C TYR A 55 -11.65 -0.20 -11.18
N LEU A 56 -12.80 0.35 -10.81
CA LEU A 56 -14.12 -0.23 -11.06
C LEU A 56 -14.89 0.65 -12.05
N ASP A 57 -15.81 0.04 -12.78
CA ASP A 57 -16.66 0.74 -13.75
C ASP A 57 -17.96 1.21 -13.09
N ALA A 58 -18.33 2.46 -13.36
CA ALA A 58 -19.52 3.10 -12.82
C ALA A 58 -20.83 2.46 -13.30
N GLU A 59 -20.81 1.80 -14.47
CA GLU A 59 -21.99 1.17 -15.08
C GLU A 59 -22.28 -0.23 -14.52
N GLN A 60 -21.38 -0.81 -13.71
CA GLN A 60 -21.57 -2.15 -13.15
C GLN A 60 -22.79 -2.20 -12.22
N GLU A 61 -23.65 -3.20 -12.44
CA GLU A 61 -24.77 -3.48 -11.54
C GLU A 61 -24.32 -4.18 -10.26
N THR A 62 -23.28 -5.02 -10.38
CA THR A 62 -22.66 -5.74 -9.26
C THR A 62 -21.15 -5.63 -9.39
N VAL A 63 -20.48 -5.41 -8.26
CA VAL A 63 -19.03 -5.46 -8.14
C VAL A 63 -18.64 -6.50 -7.09
N ASN A 64 -17.65 -7.31 -7.43
CA ASN A 64 -17.17 -8.42 -6.63
C ASN A 64 -15.68 -8.23 -6.37
N ILE A 65 -15.32 -8.05 -5.10
CA ILE A 65 -13.98 -7.62 -4.70
C ILE A 65 -13.40 -8.61 -3.70
N LEU A 66 -12.23 -9.17 -4.01
CA LEU A 66 -11.43 -9.94 -3.05
C LEU A 66 -10.41 -9.00 -2.39
N ILE A 67 -10.53 -8.79 -1.08
CA ILE A 67 -9.52 -8.13 -0.25
C ILE A 67 -8.62 -9.23 0.34
N TYR A 68 -7.43 -9.39 -0.24
CA TYR A 68 -6.43 -10.38 0.17
C TYR A 68 -5.46 -9.81 1.20
N GLN A 69 -5.01 -10.63 2.14
CA GLN A 69 -4.09 -10.23 3.23
C GLN A 69 -4.57 -8.99 4.01
N SER A 70 -5.86 -8.94 4.32
CA SER A 70 -6.45 -7.84 5.07
C SER A 70 -5.84 -7.74 6.47
N LYS A 71 -5.47 -6.53 6.89
CA LYS A 71 -4.96 -6.29 8.25
C LYS A 71 -6.11 -6.28 9.24
N ASN A 72 -5.84 -6.70 10.48
CA ASN A 72 -6.86 -6.72 11.55
C ASN A 72 -7.63 -5.40 11.68
N LYS A 73 -6.99 -4.25 11.41
CA LYS A 73 -7.61 -2.93 11.50
C LYS A 73 -8.59 -2.59 10.37
N ASP A 74 -8.39 -3.17 9.20
CA ASP A 74 -9.26 -2.99 8.02
C ASP A 74 -10.42 -3.99 8.00
N ILE A 75 -10.28 -5.02 8.83
CA ILE A 75 -11.31 -6.01 9.15
C ILE A 75 -12.25 -5.48 10.25
N ILE A 76 -11.88 -4.39 10.94
CA ILE A 76 -12.78 -3.68 11.86
C ILE A 76 -13.90 -3.06 11.01
N ASP A 77 -15.14 -3.47 11.29
CA ASP A 77 -16.30 -3.18 10.43
C ASP A 77 -16.32 -3.88 9.05
N HIS A 78 -15.46 -4.91 8.87
CA HIS A 78 -15.48 -5.99 7.87
C HIS A 78 -15.88 -5.61 6.44
N GLY A 79 -15.35 -4.51 5.89
CA GLY A 79 -15.61 -4.09 4.51
C GLY A 79 -16.92 -3.30 4.31
N ARG A 80 -17.67 -3.01 5.38
CA ARG A 80 -18.89 -2.18 5.31
C ARG A 80 -18.62 -0.78 4.79
N TRP A 81 -17.46 -0.22 5.11
CA TRP A 81 -17.03 1.10 4.61
C TRP A 81 -16.83 1.13 3.09
N LEU A 82 -16.72 -0.03 2.43
CA LEU A 82 -16.71 -0.11 0.97
C LEU A 82 -18.06 0.24 0.35
N VAL A 83 -19.13 0.40 1.13
CA VAL A 83 -20.38 1.06 0.67
C VAL A 83 -20.12 2.43 0.03
N LEU A 84 -19.03 3.11 0.43
CA LEU A 84 -18.62 4.39 -0.14
C LEU A 84 -18.27 4.31 -1.63
N ILE A 85 -17.89 3.13 -2.15
CA ILE A 85 -17.65 2.90 -3.58
C ILE A 85 -18.87 3.31 -4.41
N ALA A 86 -20.08 3.02 -3.94
CA ALA A 86 -21.32 3.38 -4.64
C ALA A 86 -21.45 4.90 -4.88
N TYR A 87 -20.98 5.71 -3.93
CA TYR A 87 -20.98 7.17 -4.04
C TYR A 87 -19.83 7.68 -4.92
N LEU A 88 -18.67 7.04 -4.84
CA LEU A 88 -17.50 7.37 -5.67
C LEU A 88 -17.75 7.07 -7.14
N LEU A 89 -18.43 5.97 -7.45
CA LEU A 89 -18.89 5.60 -8.78
C LEU A 89 -20.13 6.39 -9.23
N LYS A 90 -20.74 7.20 -8.35
CA LYS A 90 -22.03 7.87 -8.58
C LYS A 90 -23.17 6.92 -8.99
N ASN A 91 -23.07 5.66 -8.56
CA ASN A 91 -24.07 4.63 -8.80
C ASN A 91 -24.50 4.05 -7.45
N THR A 92 -25.55 4.61 -6.85
CA THR A 92 -26.09 4.13 -5.56
C THR A 92 -26.91 2.84 -5.67
N ASN A 93 -27.06 2.31 -6.89
CA ASN A 93 -27.77 1.07 -7.17
C ASN A 93 -26.85 -0.15 -7.27
N VAL A 94 -25.54 0.05 -7.41
CA VAL A 94 -24.56 -1.03 -7.45
C VAL A 94 -24.67 -1.93 -6.22
N SER A 95 -24.62 -3.24 -6.45
CA SER A 95 -24.45 -4.25 -5.42
C SER A 95 -22.97 -4.52 -5.22
N ILE A 96 -22.49 -4.49 -3.98
CA ILE A 96 -21.07 -4.64 -3.64
C ILE A 96 -20.91 -5.91 -2.83
N ASN A 97 -20.23 -6.90 -3.39
CA ASN A 97 -19.85 -8.12 -2.70
C ASN A 97 -18.36 -8.09 -2.39
N VAL A 98 -18.01 -8.27 -1.12
CA VAL A 98 -16.64 -8.18 -0.64
C VAL A 98 -16.27 -9.49 0.05
N TRP A 99 -15.20 -10.13 -0.41
CA TRP A 99 -14.58 -11.27 0.26
C TRP A 99 -13.31 -10.79 0.96
N LEU A 100 -13.26 -10.93 2.27
CA LEU A 100 -12.15 -10.49 3.11
C LEU A 100 -11.38 -11.71 3.58
N ASN A 101 -10.11 -11.78 3.19
CA ASN A 101 -9.19 -12.77 3.69
C ASN A 101 -8.22 -12.12 4.69
N PRO A 102 -8.33 -12.43 5.99
CA PRO A 102 -7.43 -11.91 7.01
C PRO A 102 -6.00 -12.43 6.86
N MET A 103 -5.01 -11.57 7.10
CA MET A 103 -3.61 -11.98 7.25
C MET A 103 -3.38 -12.84 8.50
N ASN A 104 -4.08 -12.53 9.59
CA ASN A 104 -4.01 -13.25 10.87
C ASN A 104 -5.41 -13.51 11.39
N ASP A 105 -5.59 -14.53 12.23
CA ASP A 105 -6.86 -14.71 12.96
C ASP A 105 -7.26 -13.40 13.66
N SER A 106 -8.42 -12.89 13.26
CA SER A 106 -8.96 -11.62 13.69
C SER A 106 -10.35 -11.83 14.28
N GLU A 107 -10.58 -11.28 15.46
CA GLU A 107 -11.92 -11.13 16.02
C GLU A 107 -12.59 -9.88 15.42
N ASP A 108 -13.92 -9.90 15.28
CA ASP A 108 -14.68 -8.73 14.88
C ASP A 108 -14.57 -7.67 15.99
N ASP A 109 -13.88 -6.58 15.68
CA ASP A 109 -13.78 -5.41 16.54
C ASP A 109 -14.73 -4.34 16.00
N VAL A 110 -15.41 -3.63 16.90
CA VAL A 110 -16.44 -2.65 16.55
C VAL A 110 -15.89 -1.25 16.78
N THR A 111 -15.74 -0.45 15.72
CA THR A 111 -15.32 0.93 15.92
C THR A 111 -16.43 1.78 16.53
N ASN A 112 -16.04 2.86 17.21
CA ASN A 112 -16.96 3.94 17.61
C ASN A 112 -17.68 4.61 16.42
N LEU A 113 -17.28 4.33 15.18
CA LEU A 113 -17.88 4.86 13.95
C LEU A 113 -18.80 3.83 13.27
N ARG A 114 -18.88 2.59 13.75
CA ARG A 114 -19.77 1.55 13.21
C ARG A 114 -21.23 1.97 13.09
N PRO A 115 -21.85 2.63 14.10
CA PRO A 115 -23.23 3.09 13.96
C PRO A 115 -23.47 4.03 12.77
N LEU A 116 -22.43 4.74 12.32
CA LEU A 116 -22.53 5.63 11.16
C LEU A 116 -22.62 4.85 9.84
N VAL A 117 -21.73 3.88 9.64
CA VAL A 117 -21.75 3.07 8.41
C VAL A 117 -22.97 2.17 8.36
N ASP A 118 -23.42 1.66 9.50
CA ASP A 118 -24.66 0.89 9.61
C ASP A 118 -25.86 1.76 9.24
N PHE A 119 -25.92 3.00 9.74
CA PHE A 119 -26.96 3.95 9.32
C PHE A 119 -26.97 4.18 7.81
N ILE A 120 -25.80 4.34 7.18
CA ILE A 120 -25.68 4.52 5.72
C ILE A 120 -26.20 3.28 4.99
N ILE A 121 -25.76 2.09 5.39
CA ILE A 121 -26.16 0.83 4.77
C ILE A 121 -27.66 0.62 4.93
N ASP A 122 -28.19 0.69 6.14
CA ASP A 122 -29.60 0.37 6.43
C ASP A 122 -30.59 1.32 5.74
N ASN A 123 -30.20 2.59 5.51
CA ASN A 123 -31.10 3.58 4.92
C ASN A 123 -30.94 3.72 3.40
N PHE A 124 -29.79 3.35 2.83
CA PHE A 124 -29.48 3.64 1.41
C PHE A 124 -29.02 2.42 0.60
N HIS A 125 -28.48 1.39 1.26
CA HIS A 125 -27.86 0.23 0.62
C HIS A 125 -28.30 -1.12 1.23
N GLN A 126 -29.49 -1.17 1.84
CA GLN A 126 -29.97 -2.37 2.49
C GLN A 126 -30.03 -3.54 1.49
N GLY A 127 -29.33 -4.64 1.81
CA GLY A 127 -29.22 -5.81 0.95
C GLY A 127 -28.32 -5.68 -0.28
N LYS A 128 -27.75 -4.48 -0.54
CA LYS A 128 -26.84 -4.23 -1.67
C LYS A 128 -25.37 -4.47 -1.32
N VAL A 129 -24.99 -4.34 -0.04
CA VAL A 129 -23.62 -4.62 0.39
C VAL A 129 -23.58 -5.95 1.12
N LYS A 130 -22.77 -6.89 0.63
CA LYS A 130 -22.52 -8.19 1.26
C LYS A 130 -21.05 -8.33 1.54
N THR A 131 -20.71 -8.74 2.75
CA THR A 131 -19.33 -8.96 3.17
C THR A 131 -19.17 -10.38 3.67
N HIS A 132 -18.10 -11.03 3.26
CA HIS A 132 -17.80 -12.43 3.52
C HIS A 132 -16.41 -12.52 4.13
N LEU A 133 -16.30 -13.00 5.36
CA LEU A 133 -14.99 -13.35 5.94
C LEU A 133 -14.64 -14.76 5.48
N VAL A 134 -13.52 -14.90 4.77
CA VAL A 134 -13.10 -16.16 4.13
C VAL A 134 -11.67 -16.53 4.51
N LYS A 135 -11.44 -17.82 4.69
CA LYS A 135 -10.12 -18.41 4.96
C LYS A 135 -9.75 -19.34 3.82
N GLY A 136 -8.47 -19.38 3.48
CA GLY A 136 -7.95 -20.20 2.39
C GLY A 136 -6.73 -19.55 1.76
N SER A 137 -6.01 -20.35 0.98
CA SER A 137 -4.99 -19.88 0.06
C SER A 137 -5.60 -19.02 -1.05
N PHE A 138 -4.78 -18.20 -1.71
CA PHE A 138 -5.23 -17.35 -2.80
C PHE A 138 -6.03 -18.10 -3.88
N LYS A 139 -5.54 -19.26 -4.32
CA LYS A 139 -6.22 -20.08 -5.32
C LYS A 139 -7.59 -20.57 -4.86
N GLU A 140 -7.69 -21.10 -3.63
CA GLU A 140 -8.96 -21.57 -3.08
C GLU A 140 -10.00 -20.46 -3.02
N LEU A 141 -9.57 -19.22 -2.72
CA LEU A 141 -10.46 -18.06 -2.68
C LEU A 141 -10.93 -17.64 -4.07
N VAL A 142 -10.04 -17.62 -5.07
CA VAL A 142 -10.41 -17.33 -6.46
C VAL A 142 -11.38 -18.40 -6.98
N ASP A 143 -11.11 -19.69 -6.71
CA ASP A 143 -11.98 -20.80 -7.10
C ASP A 143 -13.36 -20.71 -6.40
N LEU A 144 -13.39 -20.33 -5.11
CA LEU A 144 -14.63 -20.15 -4.34
C LEU A 144 -15.53 -19.05 -4.91
N ILE A 145 -14.93 -17.92 -5.30
CA ILE A 145 -15.66 -16.76 -5.83
C ILE A 145 -16.08 -17.02 -7.28
N GLY A 146 -15.19 -17.62 -8.06
CA GLY A 146 -15.29 -17.74 -9.52
C GLY A 146 -14.57 -16.59 -10.20
N MET A 147 -13.57 -16.93 -11.02
CA MET A 147 -12.77 -15.97 -11.78
C MET A 147 -13.63 -15.11 -12.72
N ASP A 148 -14.67 -15.69 -13.30
CA ASP A 148 -15.65 -15.03 -14.18
C ASP A 148 -16.52 -13.97 -13.49
N LYS A 149 -16.56 -14.00 -12.15
CA LYS A 149 -17.37 -13.08 -11.35
C LYS A 149 -16.52 -12.02 -10.67
N LEU A 150 -15.22 -12.24 -10.56
CA LEU A 150 -14.33 -11.40 -9.76
C LEU A 150 -13.89 -10.19 -10.58
N ASP A 151 -14.30 -8.99 -10.15
CA ASP A 151 -13.98 -7.76 -10.88
C ASP A 151 -12.60 -7.23 -10.50
N LEU A 152 -12.22 -7.41 -9.23
CA LEU A 152 -11.00 -6.84 -8.69
C LEU A 152 -10.47 -7.63 -7.49
N ILE A 153 -9.15 -7.76 -7.45
CA ILE A 153 -8.42 -8.26 -6.29
C ILE A 153 -7.62 -7.10 -5.71
N TYR A 154 -7.67 -6.93 -4.41
CA TYR A 154 -6.89 -5.94 -3.71
C TYR A 154 -6.05 -6.63 -2.64
N ASN A 155 -4.73 -6.66 -2.85
CA ASN A 155 -3.81 -7.15 -1.83
C ASN A 155 -3.45 -6.00 -0.90
N HIS A 156 -3.98 -6.07 0.32
CA HIS A 156 -3.84 -5.03 1.32
C HIS A 156 -2.45 -5.01 1.96
N ASN A 157 -1.82 -6.17 2.08
CA ASN A 157 -0.50 -6.29 2.68
C ASN A 157 0.41 -7.22 1.88
N PRO A 158 0.85 -6.81 0.67
CA PRO A 158 1.74 -7.63 -0.11
C PRO A 158 3.03 -7.93 0.65
N THR A 159 3.38 -9.22 0.72
CA THR A 159 4.64 -9.69 1.30
C THR A 159 5.38 -10.60 0.34
N ILE A 160 6.66 -10.87 0.62
CA ILE A 160 7.47 -11.79 -0.18
C ILE A 160 6.96 -13.25 -0.14
N GLU A 161 6.14 -13.58 0.85
CA GLU A 161 5.53 -14.91 1.01
C GLU A 161 4.22 -15.05 0.23
N ASP A 162 3.63 -13.94 -0.22
CA ASP A 162 2.45 -14.04 -1.07
C ASP A 162 2.83 -14.76 -2.36
N HIS A 163 1.95 -15.60 -2.89
CA HIS A 163 2.22 -16.31 -4.15
C HIS A 163 3.60 -17.02 -4.20
N ASN A 164 4.14 -17.47 -3.06
CA ASN A 164 5.41 -18.20 -3.03
C ASN A 164 5.30 -19.63 -3.58
N THR A 165 4.09 -20.14 -3.82
CA THR A 165 3.83 -21.45 -4.44
C THR A 165 3.58 -21.34 -5.93
N HIS A 166 3.85 -22.43 -6.68
CA HIS A 166 3.57 -22.48 -8.12
C HIS A 166 2.08 -22.29 -8.41
N GLU A 167 1.21 -22.99 -7.68
CA GLU A 167 -0.25 -22.95 -7.88
C GLU A 167 -0.83 -21.56 -7.64
N SER A 168 -0.31 -20.84 -6.64
CA SER A 168 -0.76 -19.48 -6.33
C SER A 168 -0.33 -18.48 -7.40
N ARG A 169 0.88 -18.63 -7.97
CA ARG A 169 1.35 -17.80 -9.09
C ARG A 169 0.60 -18.09 -10.37
N GLU A 170 0.41 -19.36 -10.70
CA GLU A 170 -0.39 -19.74 -11.87
C GLU A 170 -1.81 -19.17 -11.77
N CYS A 171 -2.44 -19.24 -10.59
CA CYS A 171 -3.74 -18.63 -10.34
C CYS A 171 -3.70 -17.11 -10.54
N LEU A 172 -2.68 -16.44 -10.02
CA LEU A 172 -2.51 -14.99 -10.18
C LEU A 172 -2.37 -14.60 -11.67
N HIS A 173 -1.52 -15.31 -12.43
CA HIS A 173 -1.36 -15.12 -13.87
C HIS A 173 -2.68 -15.32 -14.62
N ASN A 174 -3.43 -16.36 -14.28
CA ASN A 174 -4.74 -16.62 -14.89
C ASN A 174 -5.73 -15.50 -14.58
N CYS A 175 -5.72 -14.93 -13.37
CA CYS A 175 -6.53 -13.76 -13.04
C CYS A 175 -6.19 -12.56 -13.93
N ILE A 176 -4.90 -12.26 -14.11
CA ILE A 176 -4.44 -11.17 -14.98
C ILE A 176 -4.86 -11.41 -16.43
N LYS A 177 -4.66 -12.63 -16.97
CA LYS A 177 -5.10 -13.00 -18.33
C LYS A 177 -6.61 -12.88 -18.53
N HIS A 178 -7.38 -13.12 -17.47
CA HIS A 178 -8.82 -12.96 -17.47
C HIS A 178 -9.27 -11.49 -17.42
N GLY A 179 -8.34 -10.54 -17.26
CA GLY A 179 -8.61 -9.12 -17.14
C GLY A 179 -8.95 -8.66 -15.72
N ILE A 180 -8.74 -9.51 -14.71
CA ILE A 180 -8.95 -9.15 -13.31
C ILE A 180 -7.79 -8.27 -12.86
N ARG A 181 -8.10 -7.06 -12.43
CA ARG A 181 -7.11 -6.13 -11.89
C ARG A 181 -6.66 -6.60 -10.51
N TYR A 182 -5.34 -6.73 -10.32
CA TYR A 182 -4.75 -7.00 -9.02
C TYR A 182 -4.11 -5.73 -8.48
N VAL A 183 -4.74 -5.10 -7.50
CA VAL A 183 -4.36 -3.79 -6.99
C VAL A 183 -3.52 -3.93 -5.72
N ILE A 184 -2.41 -3.22 -5.70
CA ILE A 184 -1.56 -3.03 -4.52
C ILE A 184 -1.53 -1.55 -4.14
N ALA A 185 -1.41 -1.27 -2.84
CA ALA A 185 -1.27 0.11 -2.37
C ALA A 185 -0.33 0.22 -1.18
N ASP A 186 0.21 1.42 -1.01
CA ASP A 186 1.01 1.80 0.15
C ASP A 186 0.88 3.29 0.47
N SER A 187 1.44 3.66 1.61
CA SER A 187 1.54 5.02 2.11
C SER A 187 2.58 5.88 1.39
N THR A 188 3.58 5.28 0.73
CA THR A 188 4.64 6.01 0.02
C THR A 188 4.99 5.33 -1.32
N PRO A 189 5.50 6.07 -2.33
CA PRO A 189 5.93 5.50 -3.60
C PRO A 189 7.08 4.50 -3.42
N VAL A 190 8.07 4.76 -2.55
CA VAL A 190 9.19 3.82 -2.34
C VAL A 190 8.69 2.47 -1.83
N THR A 191 7.78 2.47 -0.84
CA THR A 191 7.20 1.23 -0.32
C THR A 191 6.30 0.53 -1.33
N LEU A 192 5.60 1.29 -2.18
CA LEU A 192 4.82 0.74 -3.29
C LEU A 192 5.71 0.09 -4.36
N MET A 193 6.80 0.76 -4.77
CA MET A 193 7.76 0.24 -5.75
C MET A 193 8.48 -1.01 -5.23
N PHE A 194 8.82 -1.06 -3.94
CA PHE A 194 9.33 -2.29 -3.34
C PHE A 194 8.34 -3.44 -3.45
N LYS A 195 7.06 -3.21 -3.17
CA LYS A 195 6.03 -4.23 -3.35
C LYS A 195 5.91 -4.64 -4.81
N LEU A 196 5.94 -3.70 -5.75
CA LEU A 196 5.93 -4.00 -7.18
C LEU A 196 7.13 -4.86 -7.61
N ALA A 197 8.33 -4.63 -7.05
CA ALA A 197 9.50 -5.47 -7.31
C ALA A 197 9.24 -6.95 -6.97
N ILE A 198 8.48 -7.22 -5.90
CA ILE A 198 8.10 -8.58 -5.53
C ILE A 198 7.22 -9.21 -6.63
N PHE A 199 6.25 -8.47 -7.18
CA PHE A 199 5.40 -8.98 -8.25
C PHE A 199 6.12 -9.11 -9.59
N GLU A 200 7.08 -8.24 -9.90
CA GLU A 200 7.92 -8.37 -11.10
C GLU A 200 8.73 -9.68 -11.07
N LEU A 201 9.18 -10.12 -9.88
CA LEU A 201 9.78 -11.45 -9.69
C LEU A 201 8.79 -12.60 -9.88
N TRP A 202 7.49 -12.34 -9.71
CA TRP A 202 6.43 -13.28 -10.06
C TRP A 202 5.95 -13.12 -11.51
N GLY A 203 6.70 -12.43 -12.37
CA GLY A 203 6.41 -12.29 -13.78
C GLY A 203 5.23 -11.35 -14.08
N ILE A 204 4.85 -10.50 -13.13
CA ILE A 204 3.72 -9.58 -13.26
C ILE A 204 4.16 -8.15 -13.00
N SER A 205 3.72 -7.25 -13.87
CA SER A 205 3.94 -5.82 -13.72
C SER A 205 2.67 -5.06 -14.09
N THR A 206 2.84 -3.82 -14.52
CA THR A 206 1.77 -2.86 -14.72
C THR A 206 2.04 -1.99 -15.94
N THR A 207 0.97 -1.67 -16.67
CA THR A 207 0.98 -0.57 -17.64
C THR A 207 0.40 0.73 -17.08
N ASP A 208 -0.24 0.67 -15.91
CA ASP A 208 -0.92 1.80 -15.28
C ASP A 208 0.06 2.73 -14.57
N GLY A 209 -0.24 4.03 -14.58
CA GLY A 209 0.44 5.01 -13.73
C GLY A 209 0.11 4.85 -12.25
N ILE A 210 0.95 5.41 -11.37
CA ILE A 210 0.64 5.47 -9.93
C ILE A 210 -0.58 6.36 -9.69
N TYR A 211 -1.62 5.78 -9.11
CA TYR A 211 -2.77 6.53 -8.62
C TYR A 211 -2.45 7.17 -7.26
N ASN A 212 -2.51 8.49 -7.21
CA ASN A 212 -2.38 9.27 -5.97
C ASN A 212 -3.76 9.44 -5.34
N ASN A 213 -4.01 8.72 -4.25
CA ASN A 213 -5.32 8.67 -3.60
C ASN A 213 -5.66 10.01 -2.93
N PRO A 214 -6.68 10.75 -3.38
CA PRO A 214 -7.03 12.05 -2.81
C PRO A 214 -7.72 11.94 -1.44
N TYR A 215 -8.14 10.74 -1.03
CA TYR A 215 -8.78 10.47 0.26
C TYR A 215 -7.77 10.15 1.38
N TYR A 216 -6.49 10.02 1.02
CA TYR A 216 -5.38 9.85 1.94
C TYR A 216 -5.00 11.15 2.66
N VAL A 217 -4.42 11.04 3.86
CA VAL A 217 -3.84 12.16 4.60
C VAL A 217 -2.45 11.77 5.09
N THR A 218 -1.43 12.53 4.67
CA THR A 218 -0.07 12.37 5.16
C THR A 218 -0.03 12.62 6.67
N LEU A 219 0.64 11.73 7.40
CA LEU A 219 0.80 11.88 8.84
C LEU A 219 1.51 13.19 9.18
N GLN A 220 0.96 13.91 10.16
CA GLN A 220 1.64 15.02 10.80
C GLN A 220 2.30 14.52 12.09
N LYS A 221 3.41 15.16 12.48
CA LYS A 221 4.13 14.87 13.74
C LYS A 221 3.15 14.89 14.93
N GLY A 222 3.15 13.81 15.73
CA GLY A 222 2.25 13.64 16.89
C GLY A 222 0.90 12.99 16.59
N VAL A 223 0.64 12.58 15.35
CA VAL A 223 -0.45 11.65 15.01
C VAL A 223 0.10 10.23 15.06
N SER A 224 -0.63 9.34 15.74
CA SER A 224 -0.26 7.93 15.87
C SER A 224 0.07 7.31 14.50
N ALA A 225 1.18 6.56 14.42
CA ALA A 225 1.56 5.79 13.22
C ALA A 225 0.49 4.77 12.79
N GLN A 226 -0.53 4.58 13.63
CA GLN A 226 -1.69 3.72 13.41
C GLN A 226 -2.60 4.14 12.24
N TYR A 227 -2.41 5.33 11.63
CA TYR A 227 -3.26 5.87 10.55
C TYR A 227 -2.61 5.86 9.15
N ARG A 228 -1.52 5.12 8.93
CA ARG A 228 -0.78 5.12 7.65
C ARG A 228 -1.37 4.15 6.61
N TYR A 229 -2.41 4.48 5.82
CA TYR A 229 -2.77 3.56 4.72
C TYR A 229 -3.26 4.23 3.42
N MET A 230 -2.80 3.65 2.30
CA MET A 230 -3.06 3.87 0.86
C MET A 230 -3.01 5.32 0.35
N GLY A 231 -1.83 5.93 0.37
CA GLY A 231 -1.59 7.18 -0.35
C GLY A 231 -1.37 6.99 -1.86
N HIS A 232 -0.79 5.84 -2.21
CA HIS A 232 -0.41 5.51 -3.57
C HIS A 232 -0.87 4.09 -3.89
N ALA A 233 -1.46 3.88 -5.06
CA ALA A 233 -1.91 2.57 -5.50
C ALA A 233 -1.56 2.35 -6.97
N ILE A 234 -1.46 1.09 -7.36
CA ILE A 234 -1.24 0.68 -8.74
C ILE A 234 -1.97 -0.63 -9.02
N SER A 235 -2.49 -0.77 -10.23
CA SER A 235 -3.10 -2.00 -10.71
C SER A 235 -2.08 -2.79 -11.49
N LEU A 236 -1.91 -4.05 -11.13
CA LEU A 236 -1.13 -5.02 -11.88
C LEU A 236 -2.05 -5.67 -12.92
N ASP A 237 -1.59 -5.67 -14.16
CA ASP A 237 -2.40 -6.06 -15.32
C ASP A 237 -1.57 -6.68 -16.46
N THR A 238 -0.25 -6.78 -16.28
CA THR A 238 0.66 -7.16 -17.36
C THR A 238 1.48 -8.36 -16.95
N ILE A 239 1.57 -9.35 -17.83
CA ILE A 239 2.49 -10.49 -17.68
C ILE A 239 3.78 -10.15 -18.44
N ILE A 240 4.90 -10.15 -17.71
CA ILE A 240 6.24 -9.91 -18.26
C ILE A 240 7.08 -11.19 -18.34
N ASP A 241 6.68 -12.25 -17.62
CA ASP A 241 7.27 -13.58 -17.72
C ASP A 241 6.19 -14.64 -17.46
N GLU A 242 5.90 -15.49 -18.45
CA GLU A 242 4.89 -16.57 -18.37
C GLU A 242 5.34 -17.76 -17.51
N ARG A 243 6.61 -17.84 -17.12
CA ARG A 243 7.19 -18.95 -16.35
C ARG A 243 8.14 -18.43 -15.26
N PRO A 244 7.67 -17.60 -14.32
CA PRO A 244 8.54 -17.11 -13.27
C PRO A 244 9.06 -18.30 -12.44
N GLU A 245 10.37 -18.49 -12.45
CA GLU A 245 11.02 -19.54 -11.65
C GLU A 245 10.72 -19.32 -10.16
N LEU A 246 10.78 -20.39 -9.34
CA LEU A 246 10.70 -20.21 -7.89
C LEU A 246 11.84 -19.29 -7.45
N ILE A 247 11.52 -18.33 -6.60
CA ILE A 247 12.51 -17.41 -6.05
C ILE A 247 13.52 -18.23 -5.24
N ASP A 248 14.80 -18.15 -5.60
CA ASP A 248 15.87 -18.84 -4.87
C ASP A 248 16.11 -18.23 -3.48
N SER A 249 16.87 -18.95 -2.65
CA SER A 249 17.14 -18.54 -1.26
C SER A 249 17.94 -17.24 -1.14
N ASP A 250 18.70 -16.86 -2.16
CA ASP A 250 19.52 -15.66 -2.12
C ASP A 250 18.71 -14.42 -2.50
N THR A 251 17.83 -14.55 -3.50
CA THR A 251 16.85 -13.53 -3.88
C THR A 251 15.87 -13.29 -2.75
N HIS A 252 15.36 -14.35 -2.11
CA HIS A 252 14.50 -14.22 -0.92
C HIS A 252 15.18 -13.44 0.21
N ARG A 253 16.43 -13.80 0.54
CA ARG A 253 17.23 -13.09 1.54
C ARG A 253 17.46 -11.62 1.18
N MET A 254 17.63 -11.31 -0.10
CA MET A 254 17.79 -9.94 -0.57
C MET A 254 16.51 -9.13 -0.36
N LEU A 255 15.34 -9.68 -0.72
CA LEU A 255 14.04 -9.02 -0.47
C LEU A 255 13.78 -8.81 1.02
N ASP A 256 14.12 -9.79 1.86
CA ASP A 256 14.07 -9.65 3.33
C ASP A 256 14.96 -8.52 3.83
N SER A 257 16.17 -8.41 3.27
CA SER A 257 17.11 -7.33 3.60
C SER A 257 16.56 -5.96 3.20
N MET A 258 15.89 -5.87 2.05
CA MET A 258 15.23 -4.66 1.57
C MET A 258 14.02 -4.29 2.43
N ALA A 259 13.18 -5.26 2.80
CA ALA A 259 12.05 -5.05 3.72
C ALA A 259 12.52 -4.52 5.08
N ASN A 260 13.58 -5.10 5.63
CA ASN A 260 14.21 -4.63 6.87
C ASN A 260 14.76 -3.20 6.72
N SER A 261 15.35 -2.87 5.57
CA SER A 261 15.86 -1.54 5.28
C SER A 261 14.76 -0.48 5.29
N ILE A 262 13.60 -0.77 4.70
CA ILE A 262 12.42 0.10 4.77
C ILE A 262 12.02 0.37 6.22
N ILE A 263 11.95 -0.67 7.05
CA ILE A 263 11.60 -0.53 8.47
C ILE A 263 12.59 0.39 9.19
N GLN A 264 13.90 0.23 8.93
CA GLN A 264 14.93 1.08 9.53
C GLN A 264 14.83 2.54 9.06
N CYS A 265 14.62 2.78 7.76
CA CYS A 265 14.38 4.13 7.22
C CYS A 265 13.19 4.80 7.92
N VAL A 266 12.08 4.07 8.09
CA VAL A 266 10.89 4.57 8.80
C VAL A 266 11.20 4.90 10.26
N ASN A 267 11.98 4.07 10.95
CA ASN A 267 12.31 4.26 12.37
C ASN A 267 13.15 5.51 12.62
N VAL A 268 14.04 5.86 11.68
CA VAL A 268 14.85 7.09 11.77
C VAL A 268 14.14 8.33 11.20
N GLY A 269 12.92 8.16 10.69
CA GLY A 269 12.08 9.26 10.20
C GLY A 269 12.38 9.70 8.76
N GLU A 270 12.95 8.83 7.93
CA GLU A 270 13.17 9.12 6.51
C GLU A 270 11.85 9.45 5.80
N ASN A 271 11.96 10.33 4.81
CA ASN A 271 10.87 10.59 3.88
C ASN A 271 10.97 9.64 2.68
N LEU A 272 10.10 8.64 2.66
CA LEU A 272 10.02 7.64 1.59
C LEU A 272 9.13 8.09 0.40
N HIS A 273 8.81 9.39 0.29
CA HIS A 273 8.10 9.96 -0.86
C HIS A 273 8.98 10.28 -2.07
N GLN A 274 10.30 10.22 -1.93
CA GLN A 274 11.25 10.50 -3.00
C GLN A 274 11.94 9.22 -3.45
N ILE A 275 11.88 8.95 -4.75
CA ILE A 275 12.58 7.83 -5.38
C ILE A 275 14.08 8.17 -5.47
N PRO A 276 14.99 7.18 -5.32
CA PRO A 276 16.42 7.42 -5.48
C PRO A 276 16.75 8.06 -6.83
N GLN A 277 17.60 9.08 -6.81
CA GLN A 277 17.93 9.85 -8.01
C GLN A 277 19.38 10.35 -7.99
N MET A 278 19.96 10.49 -9.18
CA MET A 278 21.28 11.11 -9.35
C MET A 278 21.17 12.64 -9.16
N ILE A 279 22.09 13.20 -8.37
CA ILE A 279 22.31 14.62 -8.14
C ILE A 279 23.80 14.87 -8.37
N GLU A 280 24.12 15.51 -9.49
CA GLU A 280 25.50 15.72 -9.94
C GLU A 280 26.24 14.37 -10.03
N ASP A 281 27.28 14.17 -9.22
CA ASP A 281 28.11 12.95 -9.17
C ASP A 281 27.71 11.99 -8.04
N SER A 282 26.60 12.27 -7.35
CA SER A 282 26.10 11.50 -6.22
C SER A 282 24.70 10.97 -6.48
N VAL A 283 24.35 9.84 -5.87
CA VAL A 283 22.98 9.35 -5.82
C VAL A 283 22.40 9.69 -4.46
N LYS A 284 21.34 10.49 -4.46
CA LYS A 284 20.51 10.67 -3.27
C LYS A 284 19.64 9.43 -3.11
N VAL A 285 20.02 8.58 -2.16
CA VAL A 285 19.34 7.31 -1.89
C VAL A 285 18.06 7.57 -1.10
N PHE A 286 18.19 8.28 0.02
CA PHE A 286 17.07 8.78 0.83
C PHE A 286 17.38 10.20 1.29
N ASN A 287 16.50 10.81 2.08
CA ASN A 287 16.70 12.20 2.52
C ASN A 287 17.99 12.39 3.32
N ASN A 288 18.34 11.42 4.17
CA ASN A 288 19.54 11.48 4.99
C ASN A 288 20.66 10.56 4.47
N ALA A 289 20.54 9.99 3.28
CA ALA A 289 21.46 8.99 2.76
C ALA A 289 21.87 9.28 1.32
N GLU A 290 23.17 9.33 1.08
CA GLU A 290 23.78 9.67 -0.22
C GLU A 290 24.92 8.68 -0.52
N PHE A 291 25.05 8.32 -1.79
CA PHE A 291 26.12 7.44 -2.27
C PHE A 291 26.85 8.08 -3.43
N THR A 292 28.19 8.09 -3.40
CA THR A 292 29.01 8.60 -4.51
C THR A 292 29.60 7.41 -5.30
N PRO A 293 29.09 7.09 -6.50
CA PRO A 293 29.50 5.89 -7.23
C PRO A 293 30.99 5.82 -7.53
N GLU A 294 31.63 6.94 -7.91
CA GLU A 294 33.05 6.99 -8.27
C GLU A 294 33.96 6.56 -7.11
N THR A 295 33.60 6.92 -5.88
CA THR A 295 34.44 6.67 -4.69
C THR A 295 33.97 5.48 -3.86
N GLY A 296 32.76 4.96 -4.12
CA GLY A 296 32.08 3.98 -3.28
C GLY A 296 31.70 4.51 -1.90
N MET A 297 31.74 5.83 -1.69
CA MET A 297 31.46 6.41 -0.37
C MET A 297 29.95 6.54 -0.14
N PHE A 298 29.48 5.96 0.96
CA PHE A 298 28.12 6.12 1.47
C PHE A 298 28.12 7.04 2.69
N LYS A 299 27.30 8.09 2.64
CA LYS A 299 27.12 9.05 3.72
C LYS A 299 25.70 8.93 4.25
N CYS A 300 25.56 8.76 5.56
CA CYS A 300 24.27 8.71 6.21
C CYS A 300 24.26 9.60 7.46
N SER A 301 23.24 10.43 7.60
CA SER A 301 23.00 11.20 8.83
C SER A 301 22.15 10.37 9.79
N HIS A 302 22.65 10.13 11.00
CA HIS A 302 21.95 9.39 12.06
C HIS A 302 21.99 10.19 13.36
N SER A 303 20.81 10.59 13.87
CA SER A 303 20.67 11.33 15.14
C SER A 303 21.50 12.63 15.25
N GLY A 304 21.79 13.27 14.11
CA GLY A 304 22.58 14.51 14.03
C GLY A 304 24.05 14.31 13.66
N ASP A 305 24.56 13.08 13.74
CA ASP A 305 25.92 12.74 13.31
C ASP A 305 25.92 12.26 11.85
N THR A 306 26.89 12.71 11.07
CA THR A 306 27.10 12.21 9.70
C THR A 306 28.18 11.13 9.72
N ILE A 307 27.82 9.93 9.28
CA ILE A 307 28.71 8.77 9.20
C ILE A 307 29.01 8.52 7.74
N SER A 308 30.30 8.43 7.41
CA SER A 308 30.78 8.11 6.07
C SER A 308 31.46 6.75 6.11
N MET A 309 31.04 5.82 5.26
CA MET A 309 31.65 4.50 5.12
C MET A 309 31.84 4.18 3.65
N LYS A 310 32.94 3.51 3.34
CA LYS A 310 33.17 2.98 2.00
C LYS A 310 32.39 1.67 1.84
N LEU A 311 31.63 1.56 0.76
CA LEU A 311 30.96 0.34 0.35
C LEU A 311 31.60 -0.14 -0.95
N ASP A 312 32.25 -1.29 -0.91
CA ASP A 312 32.85 -1.91 -2.08
C ASP A 312 31.83 -2.80 -2.83
N ASP A 313 32.14 -3.13 -4.09
CA ASP A 313 31.35 -4.04 -4.96
C ASP A 313 29.86 -3.68 -5.11
N VAL A 314 29.55 -2.39 -5.20
CA VAL A 314 28.19 -1.87 -5.38
C VAL A 314 27.82 -1.85 -6.86
N ALA A 315 26.63 -2.35 -7.21
CA ALA A 315 26.12 -2.30 -8.57
C ALA A 315 25.91 -0.85 -9.06
N ASP A 316 25.96 -0.64 -10.36
CA ASP A 316 25.72 0.68 -10.93
C ASP A 316 24.28 1.17 -10.70
N PHE A 317 24.14 2.48 -10.49
CA PHE A 317 22.82 3.11 -10.37
C PHE A 317 22.04 2.98 -11.69
N PRO A 318 20.76 2.56 -11.68
CA PRO A 318 19.95 2.47 -12.90
C PRO A 318 19.69 3.86 -13.53
N ARG A 319 20.31 4.11 -14.69
CA ARG A 319 20.26 5.39 -15.42
C ARG A 319 19.46 5.34 -16.72
N GLU A 320 19.26 4.16 -17.31
CA GLU A 320 18.75 4.03 -18.68
C GLU A 320 17.22 4.20 -18.79
N PRO A 321 16.71 4.85 -19.86
CA PRO A 321 15.27 5.06 -20.09
C PRO A 321 14.58 3.90 -20.82
N LEU A 322 15.18 2.70 -20.86
CA LEU A 322 14.69 1.60 -21.70
C LEU A 322 13.52 0.80 -21.12
N SER A 323 13.07 1.11 -19.91
CA SER A 323 11.85 0.55 -19.35
C SER A 323 10.79 1.64 -19.20
N THR A 324 9.52 1.25 -19.17
CA THR A 324 8.43 2.10 -18.68
C THR A 324 8.90 2.83 -17.41
N GLU A 325 8.52 4.10 -17.23
CA GLU A 325 9.02 4.96 -16.13
C GLU A 325 8.97 4.24 -14.76
N ILE A 326 7.96 3.39 -14.58
CA ILE A 326 7.71 2.60 -13.38
C ILE A 326 8.76 1.50 -13.16
N SER A 327 9.10 0.68 -14.15
CA SER A 327 10.12 -0.36 -13.95
C SER A 327 11.51 0.24 -13.68
N LEU A 328 11.80 1.43 -14.22
CA LEU A 328 13.03 2.16 -13.90
C LEU A 328 13.01 2.63 -12.44
N ASP A 329 11.88 3.15 -11.99
CA ASP A 329 11.67 3.55 -10.61
C ASP A 329 11.73 2.36 -9.63
N VAL A 330 11.21 1.19 -10.01
CA VAL A 330 11.37 -0.07 -9.28
C VAL A 330 12.85 -0.43 -9.16
N ALA A 331 13.60 -0.40 -10.26
CA ALA A 331 15.03 -0.69 -10.26
C ALA A 331 15.81 0.27 -9.36
N ARG A 332 15.52 1.58 -9.43
CA ARG A 332 16.16 2.61 -8.59
C ARG A 332 15.85 2.43 -7.12
N VAL A 333 14.59 2.18 -6.75
CA VAL A 333 14.18 1.89 -5.38
C VAL A 333 14.86 0.62 -4.88
N SER A 334 14.90 -0.43 -5.70
CA SER A 334 15.51 -1.70 -5.34
C SER A 334 17.00 -1.54 -5.07
N TRP A 335 17.71 -0.85 -5.97
CA TRP A 335 19.11 -0.49 -5.81
C TRP A 335 19.37 0.32 -4.53
N GLY A 336 18.53 1.33 -4.26
CA GLY A 336 18.68 2.18 -3.08
C GLY A 336 18.51 1.41 -1.76
N LEU A 337 17.52 0.52 -1.71
CA LEU A 337 17.28 -0.34 -0.56
C LEU A 337 18.41 -1.35 -0.34
N VAL A 338 18.92 -1.96 -1.41
CA VAL A 338 20.06 -2.90 -1.32
C VAL A 338 21.31 -2.21 -0.78
N ILE A 339 21.64 -1.02 -1.27
CA ILE A 339 22.81 -0.29 -0.78
C ILE A 339 22.62 0.15 0.67
N TYR A 340 21.43 0.64 1.02
CA TYR A 340 21.16 1.00 2.40
C TYR A 340 21.27 -0.21 3.34
N ALA A 341 20.80 -1.39 2.90
CA ALA A 341 20.98 -2.64 3.64
C ALA A 341 22.45 -2.97 3.87
N ARG A 342 23.29 -2.84 2.82
CA ARG A 342 24.75 -3.02 2.93
C ARG A 342 25.38 -2.04 3.91
N TYR A 343 25.00 -0.76 3.83
CA TYR A 343 25.42 0.26 4.79
C TYR A 343 25.08 -0.15 6.22
N LEU A 344 23.85 -0.60 6.50
CA LEU A 344 23.43 -1.01 7.84
C LEU A 344 24.25 -2.20 8.38
N ASN A 345 24.60 -3.14 7.50
CA ASN A 345 25.43 -4.28 7.86
C ASN A 345 26.86 -3.84 8.25
N GLU A 346 27.49 -3.00 7.43
CA GLU A 346 28.83 -2.46 7.73
C GLU A 346 28.83 -1.57 8.97
N PHE A 347 27.78 -0.76 9.14
CA PHE A 347 27.63 0.09 10.32
C PHE A 347 27.56 -0.73 11.61
N SER A 348 26.84 -1.85 11.56
CA SER A 348 26.70 -2.76 12.71
C SER A 348 28.03 -3.44 13.03
N ARG A 349 28.81 -3.85 12.02
CA ARG A 349 30.17 -4.38 12.20
C ARG A 349 31.11 -3.35 12.84
N PHE A 350 31.08 -2.12 12.34
CA PHE A 350 31.85 -1.01 12.89
C PHE A 350 31.52 -0.75 14.37
N LYS A 351 30.23 -0.62 14.73
CA LYS A 351 29.81 -0.45 16.13
C LYS A 351 30.28 -1.59 17.04
N ASN A 352 30.16 -2.83 16.58
CA ASN A 352 30.60 -3.99 17.35
C ASN A 352 32.12 -4.03 17.55
N SER A 353 32.91 -3.60 16.56
CA SER A 353 34.37 -3.48 16.69
C SER A 353 34.78 -2.40 17.70
N GLN A 354 34.07 -1.26 17.73
CA GLN A 354 34.35 -0.20 18.70
C GLN A 354 34.00 -0.62 20.14
N GLN A 355 32.90 -1.36 20.33
CA GLN A 355 32.54 -1.87 21.66
C GLN A 355 33.55 -2.91 22.19
N ARG A 356 34.13 -3.74 21.31
CA ARG A 356 35.17 -4.70 21.69
C ARG A 356 36.52 -4.05 22.02
N ALA A 357 36.79 -2.86 21.50
CA ALA A 357 38.03 -2.12 21.76
C ALA A 357 38.02 -1.37 23.10
N VAL A 358 36.89 -1.34 23.80
CA VAL A 358 36.69 -0.62 25.09
C VAL A 358 36.60 -1.59 26.29
N VAL A 359 36.92 -2.88 26.09
CA VAL A 359 36.97 -3.90 27.16
C VAL A 359 38.40 -4.22 27.56
#